data_AF-A0A965QHA4-F1
#
_entry.id   AF-A0A965QHA4-F1
#
_cell.length_a   1.000
_cell.length_b   1.000
_cell.length_c   1.000
_cell.angle_alpha   90.00
_cell.angle_beta   90.00
_cell.angle_gamma   90.00
#
_symmetry.space_group_name_H-M   'P 1'
#
loop_
_entity.id
_entity.type
_entity.pdbx_description
1 polymer ?
#
loop_
_entity_poly.entity_id
_entity_poly.type
_entity_poly.pdbx_seq_one_letter_code
_entity_poly.pdbx_strand_id
1 'polypeptide(L)'
;YQFVKLSRNKFWGHRSAHSFVEDLGRKLRPDGISLLVADISMPRGGPFTWDHASHQVGLDIDIEYLQDPRSLQRPLTVEERERLPKYYLADTDANDIISANWTEKHVTMLRSAAEDPRTLMIFVHPSIKRKICQTPSNRQPWLAKIQPWWDHHEHFHVRLKCPSDGSSPNCKPKQEPTEIGCDSEELAWWFSDEWRQIYEARKKWQKDNPDPTPDPLPALPSQCQTILKDNGIR
;
A
#
# COMPACT_ATOMS: atom_id res chain seq x y z
N TYR A 1 16.46 2.10 -1.38
CA TYR A 1 15.11 2.59 -1.67
C TYR A 1 15.20 4.07 -1.99
N GLN A 2 14.15 4.65 -2.59
CA GLN A 2 14.03 6.09 -2.82
C GLN A 2 12.56 6.49 -2.62
N PHE A 3 12.29 7.60 -1.93
CA PHE A 3 10.92 8.17 -1.92
C PHE A 3 10.55 8.69 -3.31
N VAL A 4 9.28 8.77 -3.69
CA VAL A 4 8.85 9.33 -4.97
C VAL A 4 7.67 10.27 -4.71
N LYS A 5 7.24 11.04 -5.72
CA LYS A 5 6.13 12.00 -5.57
C LYS A 5 6.37 12.97 -4.39
N LEU A 6 7.60 13.49 -4.26
CA LEU A 6 8.08 14.22 -3.07
C LEU A 6 7.24 15.47 -2.77
N SER A 7 6.72 16.11 -3.82
CA SER A 7 5.80 17.26 -3.75
C SER A 7 4.56 17.01 -2.89
N ARG A 8 4.13 15.74 -2.70
CA ARG A 8 3.02 15.39 -1.80
C ARG A 8 3.35 15.60 -0.32
N ASN A 9 4.63 15.67 0.05
CA ASN A 9 5.09 15.79 1.44
C ASN A 9 4.53 14.70 2.38
N LYS A 10 4.42 13.46 1.87
CA LYS A 10 3.86 12.30 2.56
C LYS A 10 4.90 11.27 2.99
N PHE A 11 6.18 11.63 3.11
CA PHE A 11 7.27 10.71 3.47
C PHE A 11 7.58 10.67 4.98
N TRP A 12 6.64 11.08 5.84
CA TRP A 12 6.81 11.12 7.30
C TRP A 12 6.19 9.88 7.94
N GLY A 13 6.77 9.39 9.03
CA GLY A 13 6.17 8.27 9.74
C GLY A 13 6.90 7.87 11.01
N HIS A 14 6.40 6.82 11.65
CA HIS A 14 7.06 6.23 12.82
C HIS A 14 8.42 5.64 12.42
N ARG A 15 9.38 5.58 13.36
CA ARG A 15 10.71 5.01 13.10
C ARG A 15 10.65 3.59 12.54
N SER A 16 9.65 2.80 12.96
CA SER A 16 9.41 1.44 12.44
C SER A 16 9.11 1.41 10.95
N ALA A 17 8.41 2.42 10.41
CA ALA A 17 8.12 2.50 8.98
C ALA A 17 9.40 2.79 8.18
N HIS A 18 10.20 3.74 8.64
CA HIS A 18 11.48 4.06 8.00
C HIS A 18 12.48 2.89 8.08
N SER A 19 12.61 2.24 9.24
CA SER A 19 13.50 1.07 9.36
C SER A 19 13.01 -0.10 8.51
N PHE A 20 11.69 -0.32 8.41
CA PHE A 20 11.13 -1.33 7.51
C PHE A 20 11.51 -1.08 6.05
N VAL A 21 11.29 0.14 5.56
CA VAL A 21 11.62 0.52 4.17
C VAL A 21 13.12 0.36 3.90
N GLU A 22 13.95 0.76 4.86
CA GLU A 22 15.40 0.67 4.75
C GLU A 22 15.87 -0.79 4.68
N ASP A 23 15.41 -1.63 5.62
CA ASP A 23 15.79 -3.05 5.68
C ASP A 23 15.26 -3.83 4.47
N LEU A 24 14.01 -3.60 4.08
CA LEU A 24 13.42 -4.22 2.89
C LEU A 24 14.20 -3.81 1.62
N GLY A 25 14.56 -2.53 1.52
CA GLY A 25 15.35 -2.00 0.42
C GLY A 25 16.75 -2.62 0.34
N ARG A 26 17.41 -2.86 1.49
CA ARG A 26 18.69 -3.58 1.54
C ARG A 26 18.53 -5.05 1.17
N LYS A 27 17.51 -5.72 1.71
CA LYS A 27 17.21 -7.15 1.46
C LYS A 27 17.00 -7.44 -0.02
N LEU A 28 16.26 -6.56 -0.72
CA LEU A 28 15.88 -6.76 -2.12
C LEU A 28 16.94 -6.28 -3.14
N ARG A 29 17.95 -5.52 -2.69
CA ARG A 29 18.96 -4.95 -3.59
C ARG A 29 19.76 -6.01 -4.38
N PRO A 30 20.21 -7.13 -3.78
CA PRO A 30 20.90 -8.20 -4.51
C PRO A 30 20.05 -8.86 -5.60
N ASP A 31 18.72 -8.85 -5.47
CA ASP A 31 17.78 -9.38 -6.47
C ASP A 31 17.54 -8.41 -7.64
N GLY A 32 18.32 -7.32 -7.70
CA GLY A 32 18.16 -6.28 -8.71
C GLY A 32 16.82 -5.56 -8.59
N ILE A 33 16.33 -5.38 -7.37
CA ILE A 33 15.12 -4.62 -7.05
C ILE A 33 15.52 -3.36 -6.30
N SER A 34 14.90 -2.24 -6.68
CA SER A 34 15.10 -0.95 -6.03
C SER A 34 13.74 -0.37 -5.65
N LEU A 35 13.48 -0.28 -4.35
CA LEU A 35 12.18 0.18 -3.86
C LEU A 35 11.97 1.67 -4.16
N LEU A 36 10.82 1.97 -4.76
CA LEU A 36 10.27 3.30 -4.94
C LEU A 36 9.08 3.46 -3.98
N VAL A 37 9.24 4.30 -2.97
CA VAL A 37 8.26 4.46 -1.87
C VAL A 37 7.48 5.75 -2.09
N ALA A 38 6.17 5.66 -2.24
CA ALA A 38 5.34 6.83 -2.49
C ALA A 38 4.96 7.52 -1.17
N ASP A 39 3.91 7.05 -0.53
CA ASP A 39 3.29 7.71 0.61
C ASP A 39 3.49 6.86 1.90
N ILE A 40 3.82 7.53 3.01
CA ILE A 40 3.81 6.98 4.38
C ILE A 40 2.78 7.74 5.20
N SER A 41 3.00 9.03 5.42
CA SER A 41 2.11 9.91 6.17
C SER A 41 2.51 11.38 6.02
N MET A 42 1.58 12.27 6.35
CA MET A 42 1.83 13.70 6.52
C MET A 42 2.72 13.96 7.76
N PRO A 43 3.36 15.14 7.88
CA PRO A 43 4.30 15.45 8.97
C PRO A 43 3.82 15.17 10.40
N ARG A 44 2.51 15.20 10.63
CA ARG A 44 1.90 14.95 11.94
C ARG A 44 0.83 13.85 11.89
N GLY A 45 0.83 13.02 10.85
CA GLY A 45 -0.26 12.08 10.64
C GLY A 45 -1.57 12.75 10.22
N GLY A 46 -2.67 12.12 10.59
CA GLY A 46 -4.03 12.59 10.33
C GLY A 46 -4.59 12.13 8.98
N PRO A 47 -5.91 12.30 8.78
CA PRO A 47 -6.58 11.91 7.54
C PRO A 47 -6.07 12.73 6.36
N PHE A 48 -5.84 12.07 5.23
CA PHE A 48 -5.61 12.77 3.97
C PHE A 48 -6.89 13.48 3.51
N THR A 49 -6.75 14.62 2.84
CA THR A 49 -7.88 15.38 2.28
C THR A 49 -8.50 14.68 1.07
N TRP A 50 -7.71 13.85 0.39
CA TRP A 50 -8.09 13.03 -0.75
C TRP A 50 -7.21 11.79 -0.74
N ASP A 51 -7.76 10.67 -1.22
CA ASP A 51 -7.08 9.37 -1.32
C ASP A 51 -6.81 8.68 0.03
N HIS A 52 -6.68 7.34 0.02
CA HIS A 52 -6.47 6.41 1.14
C HIS A 52 -7.05 6.80 2.53
N ALA A 53 -8.02 6.03 3.04
CA ALA A 53 -8.55 6.22 4.41
C ALA A 53 -7.51 5.94 5.54
N SER A 54 -6.39 5.31 5.20
CA SER A 54 -5.26 4.92 6.06
C SER A 54 -4.18 6.02 6.15
N HIS A 55 -2.92 5.68 6.47
CA HIS A 55 -1.76 6.59 6.52
C HIS A 55 -1.80 7.66 7.62
N GLN A 56 -2.72 7.57 8.57
CA GLN A 56 -2.89 8.61 9.58
C GLN A 56 -1.89 8.55 10.73
N VAL A 57 -1.23 7.39 10.92
CA VAL A 57 -0.41 7.13 12.12
C VAL A 57 1.04 6.78 11.80
N GLY A 58 1.47 6.95 10.55
CA GLY A 58 2.86 6.71 10.14
C GLY A 58 3.30 5.26 10.18
N LEU A 59 2.38 4.30 10.01
CA LEU A 59 2.62 2.85 9.98
C LEU A 59 2.06 2.18 8.70
N ASP A 60 1.66 2.99 7.73
CA ASP A 60 1.18 2.56 6.42
C ASP A 60 2.16 3.09 5.37
N ILE A 61 2.49 2.29 4.35
CA ILE A 61 3.56 2.58 3.39
C ILE A 61 3.13 2.09 2.01
N ASP A 62 3.05 2.99 1.04
CA ASP A 62 2.83 2.63 -0.36
C ASP A 62 4.16 2.44 -1.09
N ILE A 63 4.29 1.29 -1.74
CA ILE A 63 5.47 0.93 -2.53
C ILE A 63 5.04 0.66 -3.96
N GLU A 64 5.59 1.43 -4.90
CA GLU A 64 5.29 1.28 -6.33
C GLU A 64 5.77 -0.08 -6.84
N TYR A 65 4.98 -0.71 -7.73
CA TYR A 65 5.42 -1.91 -8.43
C TYR A 65 6.50 -1.59 -9.47
N LEU A 66 6.50 -0.37 -10.02
CA LEU A 66 7.45 0.09 -11.02
C LEU A 66 8.91 -0.20 -10.60
N GLN A 67 9.62 -0.95 -11.46
CA GLN A 67 11.05 -1.18 -11.31
C GLN A 67 11.82 -0.31 -12.32
N ASP A 68 12.20 0.90 -11.92
CA ASP A 68 13.01 1.79 -12.76
C ASP A 68 14.50 1.35 -12.76
N PRO A 69 15.08 0.91 -13.90
CA PRO A 69 16.46 0.44 -13.95
C PRO A 69 17.49 1.51 -13.56
N ARG A 70 17.18 2.80 -13.77
CA ARG A 70 18.09 3.91 -13.38
C ARG A 70 18.29 3.94 -11.87
N SER A 71 17.25 3.59 -11.10
CA SER A 71 17.29 3.54 -9.63
C SER A 71 18.21 2.42 -9.09
N LEU A 72 18.56 1.45 -9.95
CA LEU A 72 19.60 0.45 -9.65
C LEU A 72 21.02 0.98 -9.88
N GLN A 73 21.20 2.01 -10.69
CA GLN A 73 22.53 2.51 -11.05
C GLN A 73 22.92 3.75 -10.24
N ARG A 74 21.94 4.62 -9.96
CA ARG A 74 22.14 5.87 -9.22
C ARG A 74 20.87 6.30 -8.49
N PRO A 75 20.98 7.23 -7.53
CA PRO A 75 19.83 8.02 -7.09
C PRO A 75 19.18 8.72 -8.29
N LEU A 76 17.84 8.65 -8.34
CA LEU A 76 17.03 9.42 -9.27
C LEU A 76 17.07 10.90 -8.87
N THR A 77 17.01 11.80 -9.84
CA THR A 77 16.89 13.23 -9.59
C THR A 77 15.52 13.55 -8.96
N VAL A 78 15.38 14.73 -8.38
CA VAL A 78 14.08 15.20 -7.86
C VAL A 78 13.01 15.14 -8.94
N GLU A 79 13.31 15.63 -10.15
CA GLU A 79 12.37 15.62 -11.27
C GLU A 79 11.98 14.19 -11.70
N GLU A 80 12.95 13.28 -11.78
CA GLU A 80 12.66 11.87 -12.11
C GLU A 80 11.76 11.21 -11.06
N ARG A 81 11.91 11.60 -9.78
CA ARG A 81 11.10 11.09 -8.67
C ARG A 81 9.69 11.68 -8.64
N GLU A 82 9.48 12.87 -9.22
CA GLU A 82 8.14 13.45 -9.42
C GLU A 82 7.43 12.90 -10.65
N ARG A 83 8.17 12.56 -11.71
CA ARG A 83 7.64 12.24 -13.04
C ARG A 83 7.90 10.79 -13.44
N LEU A 84 7.58 9.87 -12.55
CA LEU A 84 7.63 8.45 -12.89
C LEU A 84 6.54 8.09 -13.90
N PRO A 85 6.83 7.15 -14.83
CA PRO A 85 5.80 6.64 -15.72
C PRO A 85 4.73 5.91 -14.91
N LYS A 86 3.47 6.02 -15.37
CA LYS A 86 2.38 5.19 -14.86
C LYS A 86 2.67 3.73 -15.17
N TYR A 87 2.53 2.86 -14.18
CA TYR A 87 2.86 1.44 -14.30
C TYR A 87 1.85 0.60 -13.53
N TYR A 88 1.12 -0.24 -14.25
CA TYR A 88 0.01 -1.02 -13.72
C TYR A 88 0.33 -2.51 -13.76
N LEU A 89 0.19 -3.22 -12.65
CA LEU A 89 0.23 -4.70 -12.65
C LEU A 89 -1.11 -5.33 -12.98
N ALA A 90 -2.19 -4.60 -12.75
CA ALA A 90 -3.54 -5.06 -13.00
C ALA A 90 -4.32 -4.05 -13.82
N ASP A 91 -5.15 -4.56 -14.71
CA ASP A 91 -6.19 -3.81 -15.38
C ASP A 91 -7.46 -3.91 -14.55
N THR A 92 -7.88 -2.78 -13.97
CA THR A 92 -9.07 -2.71 -13.11
C THR A 92 -10.36 -2.96 -13.89
N ASP A 93 -10.41 -2.54 -15.17
CA ASP A 93 -11.59 -2.74 -16.02
C ASP A 93 -11.72 -4.20 -16.47
N ALA A 94 -10.60 -4.88 -16.75
CA ALA A 94 -10.61 -6.32 -17.02
C ALA A 94 -10.65 -7.18 -15.75
N ASN A 95 -10.39 -6.57 -14.58
CA ASN A 95 -10.17 -7.24 -13.29
C ASN A 95 -9.15 -8.40 -13.41
N ASP A 96 -8.04 -8.13 -14.10
CA ASP A 96 -7.02 -9.14 -14.38
C ASP A 96 -5.60 -8.58 -14.40
N ILE A 97 -4.60 -9.46 -14.45
CA ILE A 97 -3.19 -9.07 -14.54
C ILE A 97 -2.83 -8.60 -15.94
N ILE A 98 -2.09 -7.49 -16.02
CA ILE A 98 -1.40 -7.08 -17.25
C ILE A 98 -0.16 -7.96 -17.40
N SER A 99 -0.31 -9.06 -18.14
CA SER A 99 0.72 -10.10 -18.26
C SER A 99 2.07 -9.57 -18.74
N ALA A 100 2.09 -8.53 -19.59
CA ALA A 100 3.31 -7.89 -20.06
C ALA A 100 4.10 -7.17 -18.95
N ASN A 101 3.44 -6.76 -17.86
CA ASN A 101 4.05 -6.10 -16.73
C ASN A 101 4.36 -7.07 -15.58
N TRP A 102 3.78 -8.27 -15.56
CA TRP A 102 4.03 -9.23 -14.48
C TRP A 102 5.43 -9.85 -14.55
N THR A 103 6.11 -9.93 -13.40
CA THR A 103 7.44 -10.55 -13.26
C THR A 103 7.57 -11.16 -11.87
N GLU A 104 8.49 -12.13 -11.72
CA GLU A 104 8.79 -12.73 -10.41
C GLU A 104 9.35 -11.73 -9.39
N LYS A 105 9.91 -10.59 -9.83
CA LYS A 105 10.36 -9.54 -8.91
C LYS A 105 9.20 -9.02 -8.05
N HIS A 106 7.99 -8.94 -8.58
CA HIS A 106 6.81 -8.52 -7.83
C HIS A 106 6.45 -9.52 -6.73
N VAL A 107 6.59 -10.83 -7.00
CA VAL A 107 6.43 -11.88 -5.99
C VAL A 107 7.51 -11.76 -4.91
N THR A 108 8.77 -11.55 -5.29
CA THR A 108 9.89 -11.36 -4.35
C THR A 108 9.70 -10.13 -3.46
N MET A 109 9.21 -9.02 -4.01
CA MET A 109 8.87 -7.80 -3.25
C MET A 109 7.78 -8.08 -2.21
N LEU A 110 6.64 -8.62 -2.66
CA LEU A 110 5.48 -8.87 -1.80
C LEU A 110 5.79 -9.92 -0.73
N ARG A 111 6.48 -11.00 -1.09
CA ARG A 111 6.93 -12.02 -0.14
C ARG A 111 7.87 -11.43 0.90
N SER A 112 8.91 -10.71 0.47
CA SER A 112 9.89 -10.15 1.40
C SER A 112 9.27 -9.14 2.36
N ALA A 113 8.32 -8.33 1.87
CA ALA A 113 7.57 -7.40 2.71
C ALA A 113 6.64 -8.13 3.69
N ALA A 114 5.96 -9.20 3.26
CA ALA A 114 5.05 -9.97 4.11
C ALA A 114 5.79 -10.77 5.20
N GLU A 115 6.94 -11.33 4.87
CA GLU A 115 7.78 -12.10 5.81
C GLU A 115 8.41 -11.23 6.90
N ASP A 116 8.48 -9.91 6.71
CA ASP A 116 8.96 -9.02 7.76
C ASP A 116 8.05 -9.10 9.00
N PRO A 117 8.61 -9.31 10.22
CA PRO A 117 7.81 -9.47 11.43
C PRO A 117 7.02 -8.21 11.80
N ARG A 118 7.45 -7.03 11.34
CA ARG A 118 6.75 -5.76 11.55
C ARG A 118 5.48 -5.67 10.71
N THR A 119 5.39 -6.37 9.59
CA THR A 119 4.24 -6.31 8.68
C THR A 119 3.04 -7.01 9.30
N LEU A 120 1.91 -6.29 9.36
CA LEU A 120 0.61 -6.81 9.75
C LEU A 120 -0.13 -7.39 8.55
N MET A 121 -0.27 -6.61 7.48
CA MET A 121 -0.93 -7.01 6.24
C MET A 121 -0.48 -6.12 5.08
N ILE A 122 -0.71 -6.57 3.85
CA ILE A 122 -0.38 -5.88 2.61
C ILE A 122 -1.61 -5.87 1.72
N PHE A 123 -2.10 -4.70 1.30
CA PHE A 123 -3.20 -4.61 0.34
C PHE A 123 -2.68 -4.55 -1.09
N VAL A 124 -3.31 -5.34 -1.96
CA VAL A 124 -3.01 -5.44 -3.39
C VAL A 124 -4.30 -5.53 -4.19
N HIS A 125 -4.25 -5.21 -5.49
CA HIS A 125 -5.38 -5.49 -6.38
C HIS A 125 -5.75 -7.00 -6.35
N PRO A 126 -7.02 -7.40 -6.41
CA PRO A 126 -7.42 -8.80 -6.26
C PRO A 126 -6.76 -9.74 -7.27
N SER A 127 -6.60 -9.30 -8.52
CA SER A 127 -5.93 -10.09 -9.58
C SER A 127 -4.47 -10.42 -9.25
N ILE A 128 -3.78 -9.59 -8.46
CA ILE A 128 -2.42 -9.84 -7.96
C ILE A 128 -2.41 -11.00 -6.98
N LYS A 129 -3.30 -10.99 -5.97
CA LYS A 129 -3.43 -12.12 -5.05
C LYS A 129 -3.79 -13.41 -5.81
N ARG A 130 -4.76 -13.35 -6.72
CA ARG A 130 -5.15 -14.50 -7.56
C ARG A 130 -3.96 -15.04 -8.36
N LYS A 131 -3.16 -14.17 -8.98
CA LYS A 131 -1.98 -14.57 -9.77
C LYS A 131 -0.93 -15.27 -8.93
N ILE A 132 -0.65 -14.78 -7.72
CA ILE A 132 0.30 -15.43 -6.80
C ILE A 132 -0.21 -16.81 -6.40
N CYS A 133 -1.51 -16.94 -6.10
CA CYS A 133 -2.17 -18.20 -5.72
C CYS A 133 -2.16 -19.29 -6.80
N GLN A 134 -2.02 -18.92 -8.08
CA GLN A 134 -1.93 -19.88 -9.19
C GLN A 134 -0.63 -20.70 -9.16
N THR A 135 0.41 -20.24 -8.45
CA THR A 135 1.67 -20.95 -8.33
C THR A 135 1.71 -21.71 -6.99
N PRO A 136 1.65 -23.05 -6.97
CA PRO A 136 1.54 -23.81 -5.72
C PRO A 136 2.66 -23.54 -4.71
N SER A 137 3.90 -23.33 -5.19
CA SER A 137 5.05 -23.02 -4.32
C SER A 137 4.92 -21.67 -3.59
N ASN A 138 4.03 -20.78 -4.03
CA ASN A 138 3.77 -19.51 -3.36
C ASN A 138 2.76 -19.62 -2.21
N ARG A 139 2.02 -20.73 -2.10
CA ARG A 139 0.98 -20.96 -1.07
C ARG A 139 1.62 -21.27 0.29
N GLN A 140 2.32 -20.30 0.84
CA GLN A 140 3.07 -20.33 2.10
C GLN A 140 2.47 -19.32 3.10
N PRO A 141 2.78 -19.40 4.41
CA PRO A 141 2.14 -18.57 5.43
C PRO A 141 2.21 -17.05 5.20
N TRP A 142 3.25 -16.54 4.54
CA TRP A 142 3.36 -15.11 4.20
C TRP A 142 2.19 -14.61 3.34
N LEU A 143 1.60 -15.48 2.52
CA LEU A 143 0.52 -15.14 1.59
C LEU A 143 -0.78 -14.78 2.33
N ALA A 144 -0.94 -15.24 3.59
CA ALA A 144 -2.04 -14.81 4.44
C ALA A 144 -2.05 -13.29 4.67
N LYS A 145 -0.88 -12.64 4.69
CA LYS A 145 -0.79 -11.18 4.85
C LYS A 145 -1.16 -10.41 3.59
N ILE A 146 -1.18 -11.04 2.42
CA ILE A 146 -1.57 -10.39 1.17
C ILE A 146 -3.10 -10.38 1.10
N GLN A 147 -3.69 -9.20 1.13
CA GLN A 147 -5.13 -8.98 1.22
C GLN A 147 -5.63 -8.26 -0.03
N PRO A 148 -6.66 -8.79 -0.71
CA PRO A 148 -7.22 -8.14 -1.88
C PRO A 148 -7.97 -6.86 -1.45
N TRP A 149 -7.80 -5.78 -2.20
CA TRP A 149 -8.51 -4.53 -1.97
C TRP A 149 -8.70 -3.77 -3.29
N TRP A 150 -9.72 -2.89 -3.32
CA TRP A 150 -9.97 -1.99 -4.45
C TRP A 150 -8.71 -1.19 -4.82
N ASP A 151 -8.52 -0.88 -6.10
CA ASP A 151 -7.36 -0.14 -6.61
C ASP A 151 -6.05 -0.94 -6.42
N HIS A 152 -5.00 -0.38 -5.81
CA HIS A 152 -3.72 -1.08 -5.54
C HIS A 152 -3.12 -1.83 -6.75
N HIS A 153 -3.29 -1.26 -7.94
CA HIS A 153 -2.83 -1.81 -9.22
C HIS A 153 -1.50 -1.18 -9.66
N GLU A 154 -1.15 0.01 -9.16
CA GLU A 154 0.16 0.68 -9.37
C GLU A 154 1.16 0.44 -8.23
N HIS A 155 0.65 0.25 -7.01
CA HIS A 155 1.43 0.07 -5.79
C HIS A 155 0.80 -1.02 -4.92
N PHE A 156 1.56 -1.51 -3.95
CA PHE A 156 1.01 -2.24 -2.80
C PHE A 156 1.12 -1.40 -1.53
N HIS A 157 0.11 -1.53 -0.69
CA HIS A 157 0.02 -0.83 0.59
C HIS A 157 0.48 -1.78 1.69
N VAL A 158 1.59 -1.49 2.35
CA VAL A 158 2.03 -2.23 3.55
C VAL A 158 1.47 -1.55 4.79
N ARG A 159 0.84 -2.32 5.67
CA ARG A 159 0.51 -1.89 7.04
C ARG A 159 1.40 -2.62 8.04
N LEU A 160 2.05 -1.87 8.92
CA LEU A 160 2.83 -2.39 10.02
C LEU A 160 1.98 -2.58 11.28
N LYS A 161 2.44 -3.46 12.16
CA LYS A 161 1.93 -3.65 13.53
C LYS A 161 2.24 -2.41 14.37
N CYS A 162 1.42 -2.19 15.41
CA CYS A 162 1.78 -1.22 16.45
C CYS A 162 3.14 -1.60 17.07
N PRO A 163 4.06 -0.64 17.29
CA PRO A 163 5.35 -0.92 17.91
C PRO A 163 5.20 -1.60 19.28
N SER A 164 5.89 -2.72 19.47
CA SER A 164 5.85 -3.50 20.72
C SER A 164 6.86 -3.03 21.77
N ASP A 165 7.72 -2.06 21.43
CA ASP A 165 8.76 -1.49 22.30
C ASP A 165 8.21 -0.45 23.30
N GLY A 166 6.89 -0.24 23.33
CA GLY A 166 6.23 0.73 24.19
C GLY A 166 6.35 2.17 23.71
N SER A 167 6.96 2.44 22.54
CA SER A 167 7.10 3.81 22.01
C SER A 167 5.75 4.49 21.71
N SER A 168 4.72 3.67 21.47
CA SER A 168 3.42 4.09 20.98
C SER A 168 2.27 3.50 21.81
N PRO A 169 2.15 3.86 23.10
CA PRO A 169 1.20 3.22 24.02
C PRO A 169 -0.27 3.43 23.66
N ASN A 170 -0.59 4.46 22.86
CA ASN A 170 -1.94 4.75 22.39
C ASN A 170 -2.25 4.15 20.99
N CYS A 171 -1.32 3.39 20.40
CA CYS A 171 -1.54 2.73 19.12
C CYS A 171 -2.54 1.58 19.29
N LYS A 172 -3.57 1.54 18.44
CA LYS A 172 -4.61 0.51 18.49
C LYS A 172 -4.23 -0.67 17.58
N PRO A 173 -3.92 -1.86 18.13
CA PRO A 173 -3.58 -3.01 17.30
C PRO A 173 -4.79 -3.48 16.49
N LYS A 174 -4.51 -4.20 15.40
CA LYS A 174 -5.50 -4.85 14.55
C LYS A 174 -5.18 -6.33 14.45
N GLN A 175 -6.19 -7.14 14.15
CA GLN A 175 -6.04 -8.58 13.96
C GLN A 175 -5.17 -8.86 12.73
N GLU A 176 -4.22 -9.79 12.89
CA GLU A 176 -3.40 -10.29 11.79
C GLU A 176 -4.18 -11.38 11.03
N PRO A 177 -4.19 -11.36 9.68
CA PRO A 177 -4.80 -12.43 8.91
C PRO A 177 -4.03 -13.74 9.09
N THR A 178 -4.75 -14.84 9.32
CA THR A 178 -4.15 -16.18 9.54
C THR A 178 -4.29 -17.09 8.33
N GLU A 179 -5.32 -16.86 7.51
CA GLU A 179 -5.64 -17.73 6.36
C GLU A 179 -4.99 -17.23 5.07
N ILE A 180 -4.36 -18.15 4.34
CA ILE A 180 -3.76 -17.86 3.02
C ILE A 180 -4.81 -17.29 2.05
N GLY A 181 -6.03 -17.84 2.08
CA GLY A 181 -7.18 -17.32 1.34
C GLY A 181 -7.08 -17.45 -0.17
N CYS A 182 -6.37 -18.46 -0.70
CA CYS A 182 -6.28 -18.69 -2.14
C CYS A 182 -7.53 -19.37 -2.73
N ASP A 183 -8.19 -20.21 -1.93
CA ASP A 183 -9.38 -20.97 -2.33
C ASP A 183 -10.61 -20.52 -1.50
N SER A 184 -10.58 -19.31 -0.95
CA SER A 184 -11.62 -18.80 -0.06
C SER A 184 -12.72 -18.07 -0.81
N GLU A 185 -13.93 -18.05 -0.22
CA GLU A 185 -15.09 -17.33 -0.76
C GLU A 185 -14.81 -15.83 -0.84
N GLU A 186 -14.02 -15.28 0.09
CA GLU A 186 -13.64 -13.86 0.08
C GLU A 186 -12.80 -13.52 -1.15
N LEU A 187 -11.86 -14.38 -1.58
CA LEU A 187 -11.11 -14.14 -2.80
C LEU A 187 -11.98 -14.34 -4.05
N ALA A 188 -12.86 -15.36 -4.04
CA ALA A 188 -13.77 -15.62 -5.14
C ALA A 188 -14.76 -14.47 -5.38
N TRP A 189 -15.24 -13.81 -4.31
CA TRP A 189 -16.16 -12.68 -4.38
C TRP A 189 -15.63 -11.53 -5.24
N TRP A 190 -14.31 -11.24 -5.20
CA TRP A 190 -13.69 -10.19 -6.02
C TRP A 190 -13.78 -10.43 -7.53
N PHE A 191 -14.17 -11.63 -7.96
CA PHE A 191 -14.33 -12.01 -9.36
C PHE A 191 -15.76 -12.43 -9.70
N SER A 192 -16.71 -12.15 -8.80
CA SER A 192 -18.13 -12.43 -8.98
C SER A 192 -18.84 -11.35 -9.80
N ASP A 193 -20.04 -11.69 -10.29
CA ASP A 193 -20.94 -10.72 -10.93
C ASP A 193 -21.37 -9.61 -9.96
N GLU A 194 -21.52 -9.92 -8.67
CA GLU A 194 -21.87 -8.94 -7.63
C GLU A 194 -20.79 -7.86 -7.53
N TRP A 195 -19.51 -8.26 -7.43
CA TRP A 195 -18.39 -7.31 -7.45
C TRP A 195 -18.41 -6.47 -8.73
N ARG A 196 -18.69 -7.08 -9.89
CA ARG A 196 -18.74 -6.36 -11.16
C ARG A 196 -19.82 -5.29 -11.17
N GLN A 197 -21.01 -5.59 -10.65
CA GLN A 197 -22.11 -4.64 -10.54
C GLN A 197 -21.73 -3.45 -9.65
N ILE A 198 -21.09 -3.71 -8.50
CA ILE A 198 -20.61 -2.65 -7.58
C ILE A 198 -19.55 -1.78 -8.27
N TYR A 199 -18.59 -2.40 -8.96
CA TYR A 199 -17.52 -1.70 -9.68
C TYR A 199 -18.09 -0.73 -10.74
N GLU A 200 -18.99 -1.23 -11.60
CA GLU A 200 -19.61 -0.41 -12.65
C GLU A 200 -20.49 0.71 -12.07
N ALA A 201 -21.22 0.43 -10.99
CA ALA A 201 -22.01 1.45 -10.29
C ALA A 201 -21.10 2.56 -9.73
N ARG A 202 -19.97 2.20 -9.10
CA ARG A 202 -18.97 3.16 -8.59
C ARG A 202 -18.38 3.99 -9.73
N LYS A 203 -17.98 3.35 -10.83
CA LYS A 203 -17.42 4.01 -12.01
C LYS A 203 -18.41 5.00 -12.63
N LYS A 204 -19.67 4.59 -12.76
CA LYS A 204 -20.76 5.48 -13.23
C LYS A 204 -20.96 6.66 -12.29
N TRP A 205 -21.02 6.42 -10.99
CA TRP A 205 -21.19 7.49 -10.00
C TRP A 205 -20.03 8.49 -10.05
N GLN A 206 -18.78 8.04 -10.14
CA GLN A 206 -17.60 8.91 -10.27
C GLN A 206 -17.63 9.76 -11.55
N LYS A 207 -18.09 9.18 -12.66
CA LYS A 207 -18.27 9.90 -13.92
C LYS A 207 -19.35 10.99 -13.79
N ASP A 208 -20.44 10.68 -13.12
CA ASP A 208 -21.58 11.58 -12.94
C ASP A 208 -21.30 12.65 -11.84
N ASN A 209 -20.28 12.45 -10.99
CA ASN A 209 -19.89 13.32 -9.88
C ASN A 209 -18.37 13.58 -9.88
N PRO A 210 -17.85 14.46 -10.76
CA PRO A 210 -16.41 14.67 -10.93
C PRO A 210 -15.73 15.39 -9.76
N ASP A 211 -16.48 16.09 -8.91
CA ASP A 211 -15.99 16.76 -7.71
C ASP A 211 -16.91 16.41 -6.52
N PRO A 212 -16.81 15.17 -6.01
CA PRO A 212 -17.67 14.74 -4.93
C PRO A 212 -17.30 15.46 -3.64
N THR A 213 -18.31 15.87 -2.86
CA THR A 213 -18.09 16.38 -1.51
C THR A 213 -17.30 15.34 -0.71
N PRO A 214 -16.18 15.71 -0.07
CA PRO A 214 -15.40 14.79 0.74
C PRO A 214 -16.25 14.18 1.85
N ASP A 215 -15.99 12.91 2.17
CA ASP A 215 -16.56 12.29 3.34
C ASP A 215 -16.18 13.09 4.61
N PRO A 216 -17.07 13.16 5.61
CA PRO A 216 -16.74 13.78 6.88
C PRO A 216 -15.50 13.14 7.49
N LEU A 217 -14.56 13.97 7.98
CA LEU A 217 -13.38 13.45 8.66
C LEU A 217 -13.78 12.65 9.90
N PRO A 218 -13.10 11.53 10.20
CA PRO A 218 -13.39 10.74 11.38
C PRO A 218 -13.09 11.53 12.65
N ALA A 219 -13.79 11.21 13.74
CA ALA A 219 -13.50 11.78 15.04
C ALA A 219 -12.05 11.48 15.47
N LEU A 220 -11.27 12.53 15.72
CA LEU A 220 -9.86 12.40 16.09
C LEU A 220 -9.72 11.96 17.56
N PRO A 221 -8.74 11.10 17.88
CA PRO A 221 -8.36 10.81 19.26
C PRO A 221 -8.03 12.10 20.03
N SER A 222 -8.29 12.13 21.35
CA SER A 222 -8.08 13.33 22.18
C SER A 222 -6.64 13.84 22.11
N GLN A 223 -5.65 12.94 22.05
CA GLN A 223 -4.24 13.29 21.91
C GLN A 223 -3.96 14.01 20.58
N CYS A 224 -4.64 13.63 19.50
CA CYS A 224 -4.52 14.29 18.20
C CYS A 224 -5.20 15.67 18.20
N GLN A 225 -6.32 15.82 18.90
CA GLN A 225 -7.00 17.12 19.03
C GLN A 225 -6.12 18.17 19.72
N THR A 226 -5.31 17.77 20.70
CA THR A 226 -4.35 18.67 21.37
C THR A 226 -3.33 19.24 20.39
N ILE A 227 -2.80 18.42 19.48
CA ILE A 227 -1.82 18.86 18.47
C ILE A 227 -2.40 19.97 17.57
N LEU A 228 -3.69 19.89 17.21
CA LEU A 228 -4.36 20.92 16.41
C LEU A 228 -4.50 22.23 17.19
N LYS A 229 -4.94 22.14 18.45
CA LYS A 229 -5.14 23.30 19.34
C LYS A 229 -3.83 24.04 19.63
N ASP A 230 -2.77 23.31 19.92
CA ASP A 230 -1.49 23.89 20.37
C ASP A 230 -0.72 24.59 19.24
N ASN A 231 -1.04 24.31 17.97
CA ASN A 231 -0.34 24.88 16.82
C ASN A 231 -1.19 25.90 16.04
N GLY A 232 -2.39 26.25 16.51
CA GLY A 232 -3.32 27.09 15.75
C GLY A 232 -3.72 26.50 14.39
N ILE A 233 -3.55 25.18 14.21
CA ILE A 233 -3.91 24.44 13.00
C ILE A 233 -5.40 24.15 13.12
N ARG A 234 -6.22 24.86 12.34
CA ARG A 234 -7.66 24.60 12.22
C ARG A 234 -7.92 23.47 11.25
#